data_AF-A0A355GPL9-F1
#
_entry.id   AF-A0A355GPL9-F1
#
_cell.length_a   1.000
_cell.length_b   1.000
_cell.length_c   1.000
_cell.angle_alpha   90.00
_cell.angle_beta   90.00
_cell.angle_gamma   90.00
#
_symmetry.space_group_name_H-M   'P 1'
#
loop_
_entity.id
_entity.type
_entity.pdbx_description
1 polymer ?
#
loop_
_entity_poly.entity_id
_entity_poly.type
_entity_poly.pdbx_seq_one_letter_code
_entity_poly.pdbx_strand_id
1 'polypeptide(L)'
;RSQCKNNLKQLGLAMHNYHETFQVFPFGMINPTNGDLPGSPRPATDNTGWYPMILPYIEQGSLYNVFMEEQKNPARTGAIYWSRKDSVVPMMMCPSDPAG
;
A
#
# COMPACT_ATOMS: atom_id res chain seq x y z
N ARG A 1 8.22 21.31 -9.64
CA ARG A 1 8.65 21.32 -8.21
C ARG A 1 7.50 21.58 -7.23
N SER A 2 6.70 22.64 -7.39
CA SER A 2 5.60 22.97 -6.44
C SER A 2 4.55 21.86 -6.29
N GLN A 3 4.18 21.20 -7.39
CA GLN A 3 3.23 20.07 -7.35
C GLN A 3 3.73 18.92 -6.48
N CYS A 4 5.01 18.56 -6.61
CA CYS A 4 5.62 17.49 -5.82
C CYS A 4 5.62 17.81 -4.32
N LYS A 5 5.88 19.07 -3.94
CA LYS A 5 5.76 19.52 -2.55
C LYS A 5 4.31 19.40 -2.04
N ASN A 6 3.32 19.68 -2.88
CA ASN A 6 1.91 19.54 -2.51
C ASN A 6 1.51 18.07 -2.36
N ASN A 7 1.96 17.21 -3.27
CA ASN A 7 1.77 15.76 -3.20
C ASN A 7 2.33 15.19 -1.88
N LEU A 8 3.55 15.57 -1.48
CA LEU A 8 4.14 15.17 -0.20
C LEU A 8 3.34 15.66 1.03
N LYS A 9 2.79 16.87 0.96
CA LYS A 9 1.91 17.38 2.04
C LYS A 9 0.63 16.56 2.15
N GLN A 10 -0.01 16.26 1.02
CA GLN A 10 -1.20 15.41 1.00
C GLN A 10 -0.87 14.01 1.53
N LEU A 11 0.33 13.49 1.25
CA LEU A 11 0.76 12.18 1.74
C LEU A 11 0.92 12.18 3.26
N GLY A 12 1.54 13.21 3.82
CA GLY A 12 1.62 13.39 5.27
C GLY A 12 0.24 13.51 5.91
N LEU A 13 -0.69 14.23 5.27
CA LEU A 13 -2.06 14.34 5.76
C LEU A 13 -2.78 12.99 5.76
N ALA A 14 -2.62 12.18 4.72
CA ALA A 14 -3.18 10.85 4.64
C ALA A 14 -2.64 9.91 5.74
N MET A 15 -1.33 9.97 6.04
CA MET A 15 -0.74 9.21 7.14
C MET A 15 -1.29 9.66 8.51
N HIS A 16 -1.51 10.95 8.71
CA HIS A 16 -2.14 11.47 9.93
C HIS A 16 -3.61 11.04 10.06
N ASN A 17 -4.39 11.06 8.98
CA ASN A 17 -5.78 10.58 8.98
C ASN A 17 -5.86 9.06 9.31
N TYR A 18 -4.92 8.27 8.79
CA TYR A 18 -4.79 6.87 9.18
C TYR A 18 -4.50 6.75 10.68
N HIS A 19 -3.54 7.52 11.19
CA HIS A 19 -3.20 7.52 12.62
C HIS A 19 -4.37 7.95 13.51
N GLU A 20 -5.16 8.94 13.11
CA GLU A 20 -6.37 9.34 13.85
C GLU A 20 -7.36 8.18 13.98
N THR A 21 -7.54 7.39 12.92
CA THR A 21 -8.48 6.27 12.89
C THR A 21 -7.97 5.04 13.64
N PHE A 22 -6.70 4.68 13.45
CA PHE A 22 -6.14 3.42 13.95
C PHE A 22 -5.23 3.58 15.17
N GLN A 23 -4.99 4.83 15.62
CA GLN A 23 -4.12 5.19 16.75
C GLN A 23 -2.68 4.67 16.60
N VAL A 24 -2.26 4.41 15.36
CA VAL A 24 -0.93 3.94 14.97
C VAL A 24 -0.64 4.38 13.54
N PHE A 25 0.61 4.61 13.19
CA PHE A 25 0.98 4.82 11.79
C PHE A 25 0.96 3.51 10.99
N PRO A 26 0.79 3.56 9.66
CA PRO A 26 0.89 2.37 8.82
C PRO A 26 2.24 1.67 9.01
N PHE A 27 2.23 0.33 9.04
CA PHE A 27 3.47 -0.43 9.11
C PHE A 27 4.29 -0.29 7.81
N GLY A 28 5.61 -0.26 7.94
CA GLY A 28 6.50 -0.13 6.78
C GLY A 28 6.41 -1.31 5.82
N MET A 29 6.36 -2.52 6.38
CA MET A 29 6.20 -3.79 5.66
C MET A 29 5.81 -4.86 6.68
N ILE A 30 4.85 -5.72 6.34
CA ILE A 30 4.73 -7.01 7.02
C ILE A 30 5.86 -7.87 6.48
N ASN A 31 6.70 -8.40 7.36
CA ASN A 31 7.62 -9.47 7.00
C ASN A 31 7.09 -10.74 7.64
N PRO A 32 7.01 -11.87 6.92
CA PRO A 32 6.71 -13.13 7.55
C PRO A 32 7.85 -13.49 8.50
N THR A 33 7.71 -13.17 9.80
CA THR A 33 8.63 -13.67 10.83
C THR A 33 8.30 -15.14 11.09
N ASN A 34 9.28 -15.98 10.78
CA ASN A 34 9.43 -17.40 11.12
C ASN A 34 8.76 -18.39 10.14
N GLY A 35 9.62 -18.95 9.28
CA GLY A 35 9.60 -20.37 8.94
C GLY A 35 8.60 -20.77 7.87
N ASP A 36 9.14 -21.14 6.71
CA ASP A 36 8.65 -22.29 5.96
C ASP A 36 8.63 -23.52 6.89
N LEU A 37 7.63 -23.63 7.77
CA LEU A 37 7.28 -24.91 8.36
C LEU A 37 6.63 -25.71 7.22
N PRO A 38 7.16 -26.89 6.88
CA PRO A 38 6.49 -27.79 5.94
C PRO A 38 5.05 -28.01 6.42
N GLY A 39 4.06 -27.55 5.66
CA GLY A 39 2.64 -27.65 6.01
C GLY A 39 2.00 -26.44 6.69
N SER A 40 2.70 -25.30 6.84
CA SER A 40 2.05 -24.03 7.18
C SER A 40 1.16 -23.58 6.01
N PRO A 41 -0.16 -23.35 6.21
CA PRO A 41 -1.05 -22.85 5.16
C PRO A 41 -0.83 -21.36 4.87
N ARG A 42 0.16 -20.70 5.49
CA ARG A 42 0.47 -19.29 5.27
C ARG A 42 1.40 -19.14 4.05
N PRO A 43 0.93 -18.52 2.95
CA PRO A 43 1.76 -18.30 1.77
C PRO A 43 2.84 -17.26 2.07
N ALA A 44 4.04 -17.47 1.53
CA ALA A 44 5.29 -16.77 1.82
C ALA A 44 5.37 -15.30 1.35
N THR A 45 4.31 -14.49 1.52
CA THR A 45 4.13 -13.39 0.57
C THR A 45 3.53 -12.08 1.09
N ASP A 46 3.40 -11.85 2.38
CA ASP A 46 2.84 -10.58 2.85
C ASP A 46 3.87 -9.45 2.85
N ASN A 47 4.55 -9.14 1.72
CA ASN A 47 5.33 -7.90 1.53
C ASN A 47 4.42 -6.65 1.42
N THR A 48 3.30 -6.67 2.14
CA THR A 48 2.36 -5.56 2.19
C THR A 48 2.96 -4.46 3.02
N GLY A 49 3.18 -3.31 2.40
CA GLY A 49 3.64 -2.09 3.06
C GLY A 49 2.51 -1.11 3.37
N TRP A 50 2.88 0.08 3.79
CA TRP A 50 1.99 1.18 4.14
C TRP A 50 1.05 1.64 3.02
N TYR A 51 1.40 1.40 1.75
CA TYR A 51 0.73 2.01 0.60
C TYR A 51 -0.79 1.73 0.50
N PRO A 52 -1.28 0.47 0.56
CA PRO A 52 -2.71 0.20 0.48
C PRO A 52 -3.51 0.78 1.64
N MET A 53 -2.90 0.91 2.82
CA MET A 53 -3.56 1.42 4.02
C MET A 53 -3.94 2.89 3.91
N ILE A 54 -3.19 3.67 3.12
CA ILE A 54 -3.47 5.09 2.96
C ILE A 54 -4.38 5.40 1.76
N LEU A 55 -4.63 4.45 0.85
CA LEU A 55 -5.40 4.66 -0.38
C LEU A 55 -6.77 5.33 -0.15
N PRO A 56 -7.57 4.95 0.88
CA PRO A 56 -8.84 5.63 1.17
C PRO A 56 -8.68 7.11 1.52
N TYR A 57 -7.54 7.49 2.10
CA TYR A 57 -7.25 8.85 2.56
C TYR A 57 -6.63 9.73 1.48
N ILE A 58 -6.41 9.19 0.27
CA ILE A 58 -5.90 9.92 -0.91
C ILE A 58 -6.83 9.78 -2.12
N GLU A 59 -8.13 9.59 -1.87
CA GLU A 59 -9.18 9.46 -2.90
C GLU A 59 -8.98 8.25 -3.83
N GLN A 60 -8.23 7.23 -3.40
CA GLN A 60 -8.00 5.97 -4.14
C GLN A 60 -8.82 4.80 -3.57
N GLY A 61 -10.07 5.08 -3.16
CA GLY A 61 -10.96 4.07 -2.56
C GLY A 61 -11.29 2.89 -3.49
N SER A 62 -11.35 3.11 -4.81
CA SER A 62 -11.54 2.04 -5.80
C SER A 62 -10.36 1.07 -5.81
N LEU A 63 -9.13 1.60 -5.76
CA LEU A 63 -7.92 0.78 -5.72
C LEU A 63 -7.79 0.04 -4.38
N TYR A 64 -8.20 0.68 -3.27
CA TYR A 64 -8.29 0.02 -1.96
C TYR A 64 -9.23 -1.20 -2.01
N ASN A 65 -10.43 -1.03 -2.58
CA ASN A 65 -11.40 -2.13 -2.66
C ASN A 65 -10.87 -3.31 -3.48
N VAL A 66 -10.17 -3.03 -4.59
CA VAL A 66 -9.51 -4.07 -5.38
C VAL A 66 -8.44 -4.80 -4.56
N PHE A 67 -7.60 -4.05 -3.84
CA PHE A 67 -6.58 -4.64 -2.98
C PHE A 67 -7.20 -5.55 -1.90
N MET A 68 -8.25 -5.09 -1.24
CA MET A 68 -8.96 -5.86 -0.21
C MET A 68 -9.64 -7.12 -0.77
N GLU A 69 -10.12 -7.08 -2.01
CA GLU A 69 -10.70 -8.26 -2.68
C GLU A 69 -9.63 -9.29 -3.02
N GLU A 70 -8.47 -8.84 -3.51
CA GLU A 70 -7.37 -9.74 -3.85
C GLU A 70 -6.70 -10.37 -2.62
N GLN A 71 -6.69 -9.67 -1.48
CA GLN A 71 -6.26 -10.20 -0.18
C GLN A 71 -7.08 -11.40 0.30
N LYS A 72 -8.35 -11.54 -0.13
CA LYS A 72 -9.19 -12.68 0.26
C LYS A 72 -8.76 -13.99 -0.39
N ASN A 73 -7.90 -13.94 -1.41
CA ASN A 73 -7.46 -15.14 -2.13
C ASN A 73 -6.14 -15.67 -1.54
N PRO A 74 -6.17 -16.79 -0.80
CA PRO A 74 -4.96 -17.38 -0.20
C PRO A 74 -3.97 -17.94 -1.23
N ALA A 75 -4.32 -18.05 -2.51
CA ALA A 75 -3.37 -18.41 -3.57
C ALA A 75 -2.63 -17.20 -4.16
N ARG A 76 -3.00 -15.97 -3.78
CA ARG A 76 -2.49 -14.73 -4.40
C ARG A 76 -1.81 -13.77 -3.44
N THR A 77 -1.56 -14.16 -2.20
CA THR A 77 -1.04 -13.28 -1.14
C THR A 77 0.28 -12.57 -1.47
N GLY A 78 1.00 -12.94 -2.55
CA GLY A 78 2.17 -12.21 -3.08
C GLY A 78 2.02 -11.54 -4.44
N ALA A 79 0.93 -11.82 -5.12
CA ALA A 79 0.61 -11.28 -6.44
C ALA A 79 -0.28 -10.03 -6.36
N ILE A 80 -0.73 -9.64 -5.16
CA ILE A 80 -1.70 -8.56 -4.91
C ILE A 80 -1.16 -7.19 -5.36
N TYR A 81 0.15 -6.96 -5.17
CA TYR A 81 0.81 -5.78 -5.71
C TYR A 81 1.11 -5.90 -7.21
N TRP A 82 1.31 -7.12 -7.70
CA TRP A 82 1.71 -7.37 -9.08
C TRP A 82 0.56 -7.15 -10.08
N SER A 83 -0.66 -7.54 -9.70
CA SER A 83 -1.88 -7.39 -10.51
C SER A 83 -2.19 -5.92 -10.87
N ARG A 84 -1.80 -4.99 -10.01
CA ARG A 84 -2.04 -3.55 -10.12
C ARG A 84 -0.78 -2.71 -10.09
N LYS A 85 0.38 -3.32 -10.39
CA LYS A 85 1.67 -2.61 -10.46
C LYS A 85 1.65 -1.40 -11.42
N ASP A 86 0.83 -1.48 -12.46
CA ASP A 86 0.68 -0.45 -13.48
C ASP A 86 -0.42 0.58 -13.14
N SER A 87 -1.07 0.45 -11.97
CA SER A 87 -2.04 1.44 -11.50
C SER A 87 -1.32 2.70 -11.07
N VAL A 88 -1.51 3.75 -11.86
CA VAL A 88 -0.88 5.05 -11.64
C VAL A 88 -1.69 5.85 -10.62
N VAL A 89 -1.05 6.20 -9.50
CA VAL A 89 -1.60 7.17 -8.54
C VAL A 89 -0.81 8.47 -8.69
N PRO A 90 -1.36 9.50 -9.36
CA PRO A 90 -0.62 10.74 -9.69
C PRO A 90 -0.03 11.47 -8.47
N MET A 91 -0.65 11.30 -7.31
CA MET A 91 -0.17 11.87 -6.05
C MET A 91 1.15 11.23 -5.57
N MET A 92 1.43 9.98 -5.95
CA MET A 92 2.66 9.28 -5.60
C MET A 92 3.82 9.62 -6.53
N MET A 93 3.52 10.21 -7.69
CA MET A 93 4.52 10.61 -8.67
C MET A 93 4.88 12.07 -8.49
N CYS A 94 6.15 12.38 -8.71
CA CYS A 94 6.65 13.74 -8.64
C CYS A 94 6.92 14.21 -10.07
N PRO A 95 6.22 15.22 -10.61
CA PRO A 95 6.51 15.75 -11.96
C PRO A 95 7.90 16.40 -12.09
N SER A 96 8.67 16.41 -11.01
CA SER A 96 10.04 16.92 -10.95
C SER A 96 11.07 15.78 -10.89
N ASP A 97 10.61 14.54 -10.72
CA ASP A 97 11.40 13.34 -10.92
C ASP A 97 11.43 13.05 -12.44
N PRO A 98 12.61 13.01 -13.08
CA PRO A 98 12.72 12.63 -14.49
C PRO A 98 12.24 11.21 -14.80
N ALA A 99 12.16 10.32 -13.78
CA ALA A 99 11.79 8.91 -13.94
C ALA A 99 10.30 8.62 -13.74
N GLY A 100 9.54 9.54 -13.11
CA GLY A 100 8.12 9.35 -12.78
C GLY A 100 7.88 8.85 -11.37
#